data_AF-A0A5M9JT65-F1
#
_entry.id   AF-A0A5M9JT65-F1
#
_cell.length_a   1.000
_cell.length_b   1.000
_cell.length_c   1.000
_cell.angle_alpha   90.00
_cell.angle_beta   90.00
_cell.angle_gamma   90.00
#
_symmetry.space_group_name_H-M   'P 1'
#
loop_
_entity.id
_entity.type
_entity.pdbx_description
1 polymer ?
#
loop_
_entity_poly.entity_id
_entity_poly.type
_entity_poly.pdbx_seq_one_letter_code
_entity_poly.pdbx_strand_id
1 'polypeptide(L)'
;MIVGVNCPTVALAGGYSQGGGHGPFSTKFGLAVDQVLEWKVVTGIGALVTATPTQNSDLFWTLSGGGGGTYSVVLSATVKFHPKVSSISSATLQFASPTTEGVAEYWHSTKIFLQSLPLMVHSGLQIVWNIGPGFFLISPVTGLDVKQDTIDSLFPPTLSALKQAEIPHVYASAVSTSFLKYYNSAGFGANVSNANTAGRLLSCSVVQNSTDSFVSVLQTIVKNGYLMAGVTLDVNKTVVLGAPETSVNPYAAIDLSILQWRKTIINAVYGTYLNYMDFSANFRSQNFMTETIGPTLAALTPNGAAYLNEGDCQQPNWQEVFYGANYKLLNSIKAKYDPLDRFYALGAVGSDRWTENIDGHLCKV
;
A
#
# COMPACT_ATOMS: atom_id res chain seq x y z
N MET A 1 12.87 17.64 -1.65
CA MET A 1 11.63 16.84 -1.73
C MET A 1 11.76 15.67 -0.78
N ILE A 2 10.74 15.41 0.04
CA ILE A 2 10.69 14.26 0.95
C ILE A 2 9.65 13.29 0.39
N VAL A 3 9.93 11.98 0.44
CA VAL A 3 8.94 10.94 0.11
C VAL A 3 7.98 10.83 1.30
N GLY A 4 6.73 11.21 1.09
CA GLY A 4 5.67 11.13 2.09
C GLY A 4 4.42 10.50 1.50
N VAL A 5 3.36 10.45 2.30
CA VAL A 5 2.10 9.79 2.00
C VAL A 5 1.04 10.76 1.44
N ASN A 6 0.05 10.21 0.75
CA ASN A 6 -1.12 10.94 0.24
C ASN A 6 -2.02 11.54 1.34
N CYS A 7 -1.83 11.15 2.61
CA CYS A 7 -2.68 11.52 3.74
C CYS A 7 -1.89 12.46 4.68
N PRO A 8 -2.11 13.79 4.65
CA PRO A 8 -1.22 14.78 5.28
C PRO A 8 -1.01 14.61 6.79
N THR A 9 -1.97 14.00 7.48
CA THR A 9 -1.95 13.79 8.93
C THR A 9 -1.17 12.55 9.36
N VAL A 10 -0.80 11.66 8.44
CA VAL A 10 -0.05 10.44 8.75
C VAL A 10 1.39 10.80 9.11
N ALA A 11 1.85 10.29 10.25
CA ALA A 11 3.18 10.60 10.78
C ALA A 11 4.28 9.87 9.99
N LEU A 12 5.19 10.64 9.38
CA LEU A 12 6.30 10.13 8.57
C LEU A 12 7.17 9.12 9.35
N ALA A 13 7.58 9.46 10.58
CA ALA A 13 8.45 8.64 11.42
C ALA A 13 7.71 7.59 12.28
N GLY A 14 6.41 7.38 12.02
CA GLY A 14 5.59 6.39 12.73
C GLY A 14 5.54 5.03 12.02
N GLY A 15 4.41 4.33 12.17
CA GLY A 15 4.14 3.07 11.49
C GLY A 15 4.30 3.15 9.97
N TYR A 16 4.06 4.34 9.37
CA TYR A 16 4.21 4.58 7.93
C TYR A 16 5.58 4.14 7.39
N SER A 17 6.67 4.78 7.82
CA SER A 17 8.01 4.39 7.37
C SER A 17 8.47 3.07 8.00
N GLN A 18 8.04 2.76 9.23
CA GLN A 18 8.44 1.52 9.91
C GLN A 18 7.87 0.24 9.28
N GLY A 19 6.74 0.34 8.56
CA GLY A 19 6.13 -0.77 7.82
C GLY A 19 6.43 -0.79 6.33
N GLY A 20 7.09 0.24 5.79
CA GLY A 20 7.37 0.40 4.36
C GLY A 20 7.08 1.82 3.87
N GLY A 21 5.79 2.15 3.70
CA GLY A 21 5.34 3.49 3.33
C GLY A 21 5.41 3.76 1.83
N HIS A 22 4.26 3.68 1.16
CA HIS A 22 4.09 4.13 -0.23
C HIS A 22 3.55 5.56 -0.27
N GLY A 23 3.68 6.24 -1.40
CA GLY A 23 3.11 7.58 -1.61
C GLY A 23 3.59 8.19 -2.91
N PRO A 24 3.15 9.41 -3.29
CA PRO A 24 3.11 9.98 -4.66
C PRO A 24 4.44 9.91 -5.44
N PHE A 25 5.54 9.73 -4.72
CA PHE A 25 6.91 9.82 -5.23
C PHE A 25 7.65 8.48 -5.19
N SER A 26 6.98 7.42 -4.75
CA SER A 26 7.62 6.13 -4.51
C SER A 26 8.20 5.52 -5.78
N THR A 27 7.53 5.67 -6.93
CA THR A 27 8.05 5.17 -8.20
C THR A 27 9.40 5.78 -8.60
N LYS A 28 9.66 7.02 -8.21
CA LYS A 28 10.92 7.70 -8.53
C LYS A 28 12.00 7.50 -7.48
N PHE A 29 11.64 7.53 -6.20
CA PHE A 29 12.61 7.61 -5.11
C PHE A 29 12.64 6.38 -4.19
N GLY A 30 11.68 5.47 -4.32
CA GLY A 30 11.51 4.29 -3.46
C GLY A 30 10.48 4.52 -2.34
N LEU A 31 10.28 3.50 -1.52
CA LEU A 31 9.38 3.59 -0.36
C LEU A 31 9.91 4.58 0.67
N ALA A 32 9.07 5.00 1.61
CA ALA A 32 9.47 5.88 2.71
C ALA A 32 10.57 5.26 3.57
N VAL A 33 10.48 3.93 3.79
CA VAL A 33 11.51 3.15 4.46
C VAL A 33 12.87 3.20 3.77
N ASP A 34 12.89 3.24 2.42
CA ASP A 34 14.12 3.36 1.63
C ASP A 34 14.80 4.73 1.82
N GLN A 35 14.07 5.70 2.39
CA GLN A 35 14.57 7.03 2.66
C GLN A 35 15.19 7.17 4.05
N VAL A 36 15.00 6.22 4.95
CA VAL A 36 15.49 6.37 6.32
C VAL A 36 16.99 6.11 6.40
N LEU A 37 17.69 7.00 7.11
CA LEU A 37 19.13 6.95 7.34
C LEU A 37 19.45 6.60 8.80
N GLU A 38 18.58 6.99 9.73
CA GLU A 38 18.77 6.81 11.16
C GLU A 38 17.42 6.76 11.89
N TRP A 39 17.36 5.94 12.93
CA TRP A 39 16.32 5.95 13.95
C TRP A 39 16.91 6.26 15.33
N LYS A 40 16.32 7.20 16.05
CA LYS A 40 16.62 7.44 17.47
C LYS A 40 15.47 6.92 18.32
N VAL A 41 15.74 5.98 19.21
CA VAL A 41 14.69 5.19 19.87
C VAL A 41 14.98 4.89 21.34
N VAL A 42 13.93 4.54 22.08
CA VAL A 42 14.01 3.96 23.43
C VAL A 42 13.56 2.51 23.37
N THR A 43 14.43 1.57 23.73
CA THR A 43 14.15 0.12 23.68
C THR A 43 13.25 -0.36 24.83
N GLY A 44 12.80 -1.61 24.81
CA GLY A 44 11.97 -2.20 25.86
C GLY A 44 12.68 -2.33 27.20
N ILE A 45 14.02 -2.29 27.20
CA ILE A 45 14.85 -2.22 28.42
C ILE A 45 15.13 -0.78 28.87
N GLY A 46 14.57 0.23 28.20
CA GLY A 46 14.71 1.65 28.55
C GLY A 46 15.97 2.33 28.04
N ALA A 47 16.74 1.68 27.13
CA ALA A 47 17.96 2.27 26.60
C ALA A 47 17.67 3.24 25.44
N LEU A 48 18.23 4.45 25.51
CA LEU A 48 18.23 5.41 24.39
C LEU A 48 19.34 5.04 23.41
N VAL A 49 18.97 4.64 22.19
CA VAL A 49 19.92 4.18 21.16
C VAL A 49 19.67 4.86 19.83
N THR A 50 20.75 5.01 19.06
CA THR A 50 20.73 5.40 17.65
C THR A 50 20.97 4.16 16.81
N ALA A 51 20.05 3.87 15.89
CA ALA A 51 20.15 2.78 14.94
C ALA A 51 20.37 3.31 13.52
N THR A 52 21.45 2.89 12.90
CA THR A 52 21.88 3.21 11.53
C THR A 52 22.31 1.92 10.83
N PRO A 53 22.58 1.92 9.52
CA PRO A 53 23.10 0.75 8.81
C PRO A 53 24.42 0.19 9.40
N THR A 54 25.18 0.98 10.16
CA THR A 54 26.48 0.60 10.72
C THR A 54 26.53 0.59 12.25
N GLN A 55 25.46 1.00 12.95
CA GLN A 55 25.36 1.04 14.41
C GLN A 55 23.99 0.53 14.86
N ASN A 56 23.93 -0.49 15.71
CA ASN A 56 22.67 -1.20 16.03
C ASN A 56 21.92 -1.58 14.74
N SER A 57 22.65 -2.12 13.76
CA SER A 57 22.16 -2.34 12.39
C SER A 57 21.03 -3.36 12.30
N ASP A 58 20.99 -4.32 13.23
CA ASP A 58 19.87 -5.24 13.40
C ASP A 58 18.58 -4.50 13.81
N LEU A 59 18.67 -3.53 14.73
CA LEU A 59 17.53 -2.68 15.10
C LEU A 59 17.14 -1.71 13.98
N PHE A 60 18.12 -1.16 13.25
CA PHE A 60 17.84 -0.35 12.08
C PHE A 60 17.05 -1.16 11.05
N TRP A 61 17.48 -2.40 10.79
CA TRP A 61 16.82 -3.31 9.87
C TRP A 61 15.39 -3.64 10.32
N THR A 62 15.15 -3.97 11.61
CA THR A 62 13.78 -4.25 12.09
C THR A 62 12.86 -3.03 12.04
N LEU A 63 13.36 -1.85 12.39
CA LEU A 63 12.60 -0.59 12.31
C LEU A 63 12.36 -0.13 10.87
N SER A 64 13.11 -0.68 9.91
CA SER A 64 13.00 -0.34 8.49
C SER A 64 12.24 -1.43 7.74
N GLY A 65 10.98 -1.67 8.12
CA GLY A 65 10.05 -2.56 7.40
C GLY A 65 9.37 -3.63 8.26
N GLY A 66 9.83 -3.85 9.49
CA GLY A 66 9.34 -4.88 10.41
C GLY A 66 8.12 -4.47 11.23
N GLY A 67 7.52 -3.32 10.91
CA GLY A 67 6.33 -2.79 11.57
C GLY A 67 6.66 -1.94 12.81
N GLY A 68 5.85 -0.91 13.03
CA GLY A 68 5.96 -0.04 14.20
C GLY A 68 5.39 -0.67 15.47
N GLY A 69 5.78 -0.13 16.63
CA GLY A 69 5.12 -0.46 17.90
C GLY A 69 5.50 -1.80 18.53
N THR A 70 6.56 -2.47 18.05
CA THR A 70 7.04 -3.72 18.67
C THR A 70 8.51 -3.70 19.11
N TYR A 71 9.44 -3.01 18.45
CA TYR A 71 10.86 -3.10 18.87
C TYR A 71 11.27 -2.05 19.92
N SER A 72 10.73 -0.84 19.78
CA SER A 72 11.16 0.34 20.54
C SER A 72 10.17 1.49 20.34
N VAL A 73 10.26 2.52 21.18
CA VAL A 73 9.60 3.80 20.98
C VAL A 73 10.50 4.70 20.11
N VAL A 74 10.06 5.01 18.90
CA VAL A 74 10.77 5.94 18.01
C VAL A 74 10.57 7.38 18.49
N LEU A 75 11.68 8.09 18.70
CA LEU A 75 11.68 9.51 19.07
C LEU A 75 11.88 10.42 17.85
N SER A 76 12.75 10.02 16.92
CA SER A 76 13.01 10.76 15.69
C SER A 76 13.60 9.86 14.60
N ALA A 77 13.50 10.32 13.35
CA ALA A 77 14.11 9.68 12.19
C ALA A 77 14.89 10.72 11.37
N THR A 78 16.02 10.32 10.80
CA THR A 78 16.72 11.09 9.77
C THR A 78 16.37 10.50 8.42
N VAL A 79 15.88 11.31 7.48
CA VAL A 79 15.47 10.84 6.15
C VAL A 79 16.18 11.58 5.03
N LYS A 80 16.33 10.94 3.87
CA LYS A 80 16.86 11.53 2.65
C LYS A 80 16.02 12.73 2.22
N PHE A 81 16.70 13.78 1.77
CA PHE A 81 16.08 14.92 1.08
C PHE A 81 16.54 14.94 -0.38
N HIS A 82 15.58 14.89 -1.30
CA HIS A 82 15.86 14.87 -2.74
C HIS A 82 15.89 16.28 -3.34
N PRO A 83 16.66 16.52 -4.40
CA PRO A 83 16.56 17.76 -5.17
C PRO A 83 15.13 18.05 -5.65
N LYS A 84 14.86 19.32 -5.96
CA LYS A 84 13.59 19.71 -6.58
C LYS A 84 13.48 19.06 -7.97
N VAL A 85 12.29 18.55 -8.29
CA VAL A 85 11.93 18.13 -9.66
C VAL A 85 11.56 19.34 -10.52
N SER A 86 11.87 19.29 -11.80
CA SER A 86 11.60 20.35 -12.78
C SER A 86 10.11 20.50 -13.04
N SER A 87 9.39 19.38 -13.14
CA SER A 87 7.94 19.35 -13.35
C SER A 87 7.28 18.14 -12.71
N ILE A 88 5.99 18.30 -12.38
CA ILE A 88 5.10 17.24 -11.94
C ILE A 88 3.92 17.21 -12.91
N SER A 89 3.83 16.15 -13.71
CA SER A 89 2.69 15.90 -14.58
C SER A 89 1.63 15.11 -13.81
N SER A 90 0.37 15.37 -14.11
CA SER A 90 -0.75 14.73 -13.43
C SER A 90 -1.92 14.50 -14.36
N ALA A 91 -2.78 13.55 -14.01
CA ALA A 91 -4.04 13.34 -14.69
C ALA A 91 -5.08 12.73 -13.75
N THR A 92 -6.35 12.90 -14.14
CA THR A 92 -7.52 12.28 -13.53
C THR A 92 -8.41 11.70 -14.61
N LEU A 93 -9.02 10.56 -14.33
CA LEU A 93 -10.11 10.01 -15.13
C LEU A 93 -11.22 9.54 -14.19
N GLN A 94 -12.43 10.02 -14.41
CA GLN A 94 -13.62 9.54 -13.71
C GLN A 94 -14.63 9.02 -14.73
N PHE A 95 -15.27 7.89 -14.43
CA PHE A 95 -16.39 7.37 -15.19
C PHE A 95 -17.40 6.67 -14.27
N ALA A 96 -18.69 6.77 -14.63
CA ALA A 96 -19.77 6.17 -13.85
C ALA A 96 -19.99 4.72 -14.24
N SER A 97 -20.33 3.87 -13.26
CA SER A 97 -20.90 2.56 -13.57
C SER A 97 -22.38 2.73 -13.90
N PRO A 98 -22.87 2.22 -15.04
CA PRO A 98 -24.28 2.27 -15.34
C PRO A 98 -25.08 1.32 -14.42
N THR A 99 -26.37 1.61 -14.24
CA THR A 99 -27.28 0.84 -13.37
C THR A 99 -28.03 -0.29 -14.07
N THR A 100 -28.11 -0.25 -15.41
CA THR A 100 -28.86 -1.24 -16.21
C THR A 100 -28.10 -1.62 -17.49
N GLU A 101 -28.10 -0.74 -18.51
CA GLU A 101 -27.43 -0.96 -19.80
C GLU A 101 -25.97 -0.51 -19.74
N GLY A 102 -25.04 -1.22 -20.39
CA GLY A 102 -23.63 -0.83 -20.43
C GLY A 102 -22.74 -1.45 -19.33
N VAL A 103 -23.28 -2.33 -18.48
CA VAL A 103 -22.51 -2.94 -17.37
C VAL A 103 -21.35 -3.79 -17.88
N ALA A 104 -21.55 -4.54 -18.96
CA ALA A 104 -20.49 -5.35 -19.57
C ALA A 104 -19.38 -4.45 -20.13
N GLU A 105 -19.76 -3.35 -20.76
CA GLU A 105 -18.87 -2.35 -21.36
C GLU A 105 -18.09 -1.57 -20.29
N TYR A 106 -18.70 -1.30 -19.13
CA TYR A 106 -18.02 -0.73 -17.96
C TYR A 106 -16.90 -1.65 -17.46
N TRP A 107 -17.18 -2.94 -17.30
CA TRP A 107 -16.17 -3.91 -16.88
C TRP A 107 -15.12 -4.15 -17.95
N HIS A 108 -15.49 -4.09 -19.23
CA HIS A 108 -14.55 -4.14 -20.34
C HIS A 108 -13.60 -2.93 -20.33
N SER A 109 -14.12 -1.72 -20.16
CA SER A 109 -13.33 -0.48 -20.06
C SER A 109 -12.40 -0.49 -18.83
N THR A 110 -12.91 -1.00 -17.70
CA THR A 110 -12.13 -1.23 -16.47
C THR A 110 -10.99 -2.21 -16.73
N LYS A 111 -11.25 -3.33 -17.41
CA LYS A 111 -10.22 -4.32 -17.79
C LYS A 111 -9.12 -3.67 -18.63
N ILE A 112 -9.47 -2.87 -19.65
CA ILE A 112 -8.49 -2.16 -20.49
C ILE A 112 -7.59 -1.25 -19.66
N PHE A 113 -8.17 -0.48 -18.73
CA PHE A 113 -7.38 0.33 -17.80
C PHE A 113 -6.41 -0.52 -16.97
N LEU A 114 -6.89 -1.59 -16.35
CA LEU A 114 -6.06 -2.48 -15.52
C LEU A 114 -4.90 -3.09 -16.31
N GLN A 115 -5.13 -3.49 -17.56
CA GLN A 115 -4.09 -4.03 -18.45
C GLN A 115 -3.05 -2.97 -18.87
N SER A 116 -3.40 -1.69 -18.77
CA SER A 116 -2.50 -0.57 -19.09
C SER A 116 -1.56 -0.21 -17.93
N LEU A 117 -1.90 -0.61 -16.69
CA LEU A 117 -1.15 -0.26 -15.48
C LEU A 117 0.36 -0.59 -15.55
N PRO A 118 0.80 -1.77 -16.06
CA PRO A 118 2.23 -2.06 -16.18
C PRO A 118 2.98 -1.03 -17.02
N LEU A 119 2.43 -0.64 -18.17
CA LEU A 119 3.06 0.35 -19.04
C LEU A 119 3.11 1.73 -18.37
N MET A 120 2.05 2.09 -17.64
CA MET A 120 1.99 3.36 -16.91
C MET A 120 3.07 3.45 -15.83
N VAL A 121 3.21 2.43 -14.97
CA VAL A 121 4.25 2.46 -13.91
C VAL A 121 5.67 2.36 -14.49
N HIS A 122 5.88 1.58 -15.54
CA HIS A 122 7.17 1.51 -16.23
C HIS A 122 7.57 2.84 -16.88
N SER A 123 6.60 3.70 -17.18
CA SER A 123 6.81 5.07 -17.68
C SER A 123 7.13 6.07 -16.55
N GLY A 124 7.31 5.60 -15.30
CA GLY A 124 7.66 6.42 -14.14
C GLY A 124 6.48 7.05 -13.42
N LEU A 125 5.26 6.53 -13.67
CA LEU A 125 4.04 7.05 -13.05
C LEU A 125 3.70 6.28 -11.76
N GLN A 126 3.12 7.00 -10.81
CA GLN A 126 2.27 6.41 -9.79
C GLN A 126 0.81 6.74 -10.12
N ILE A 127 -0.07 5.76 -9.92
CA ILE A 127 -1.51 5.92 -10.13
C ILE A 127 -2.25 5.50 -8.87
N VAL A 128 -3.16 6.33 -8.39
CA VAL A 128 -4.19 5.91 -7.43
C VAL A 128 -5.50 5.79 -8.18
N TRP A 129 -6.18 4.66 -8.02
CA TRP A 129 -7.52 4.45 -8.54
C TRP A 129 -8.44 3.86 -7.47
N ASN A 130 -9.73 4.16 -7.56
CA ASN A 130 -10.76 3.73 -6.64
C ASN A 130 -11.94 3.21 -7.46
N ILE A 131 -12.50 2.08 -7.04
CA ILE A 131 -13.70 1.50 -7.62
C ILE A 131 -14.67 1.16 -6.50
N GLY A 132 -15.95 1.46 -6.72
CA GLY A 132 -17.02 1.15 -5.80
C GLY A 132 -18.38 1.17 -6.50
N PRO A 133 -19.48 1.01 -5.75
CA PRO A 133 -20.82 1.10 -6.30
C PRO A 133 -21.04 2.43 -7.04
N GLY A 134 -21.29 2.34 -8.34
CA GLY A 134 -21.65 3.50 -9.17
C GLY A 134 -20.48 4.30 -9.75
N PHE A 135 -19.22 4.02 -9.40
CA PHE A 135 -18.10 4.85 -9.87
C PHE A 135 -16.78 4.11 -10.05
N PHE A 136 -15.97 4.67 -10.95
CA PHE A 136 -14.53 4.45 -11.05
C PHE A 136 -13.83 5.82 -11.09
N LEU A 137 -12.81 5.99 -10.27
CA LEU A 137 -12.04 7.22 -10.15
C LEU A 137 -10.55 6.92 -10.17
N ILE A 138 -9.83 7.49 -11.13
CA ILE A 138 -8.38 7.51 -11.21
C ILE A 138 -7.94 8.91 -10.79
N SER A 139 -7.42 9.03 -9.57
CA SER A 139 -6.90 10.30 -9.05
C SER A 139 -6.03 10.09 -7.80
N PRO A 140 -4.82 10.68 -7.74
CA PRO A 140 -4.10 11.28 -8.86
C PRO A 140 -3.30 10.24 -9.67
N VAL A 141 -3.12 10.50 -10.97
CA VAL A 141 -1.92 10.05 -11.69
C VAL A 141 -0.81 11.06 -11.42
N THR A 142 0.40 10.59 -11.13
CA THR A 142 1.54 11.45 -10.78
C THR A 142 2.78 11.00 -11.52
N GLY A 143 3.45 11.93 -12.22
CA GLY A 143 4.72 11.72 -12.88
C GLY A 143 5.74 12.80 -12.48
N LEU A 144 6.88 12.39 -11.92
CA LEU A 144 7.94 13.30 -11.49
C LEU A 144 9.04 13.42 -12.55
N ASP A 145 9.17 14.61 -13.15
CA ASP A 145 9.96 14.84 -14.39
C ASP A 145 9.55 13.91 -15.54
N VAL A 146 8.30 13.45 -15.53
CA VAL A 146 7.67 12.76 -16.66
C VAL A 146 6.96 13.83 -17.49
N LYS A 147 7.04 13.72 -18.82
CA LYS A 147 6.35 14.64 -19.72
C LYS A 147 4.85 14.39 -19.68
N GLN A 148 4.05 15.46 -19.76
CA GLN A 148 2.59 15.34 -19.80
C GLN A 148 2.10 14.48 -20.96
N ASP A 149 2.70 14.67 -22.14
CA ASP A 149 2.41 13.88 -23.34
C ASP A 149 2.58 12.37 -23.10
N THR A 150 3.50 11.96 -22.22
CA THR A 150 3.64 10.55 -21.83
C THR A 150 2.38 10.07 -21.12
N ILE A 151 1.85 10.82 -20.14
CA ILE A 151 0.59 10.48 -19.47
C ILE A 151 -0.55 10.46 -20.49
N ASP A 152 -0.70 11.52 -21.28
CA ASP A 152 -1.82 11.68 -22.20
C ASP A 152 -1.83 10.59 -23.29
N SER A 153 -0.66 10.06 -23.66
CA SER A 153 -0.55 8.96 -24.62
C SER A 153 -0.97 7.58 -24.08
N LEU A 154 -1.15 7.43 -22.76
CA LEU A 154 -1.44 6.15 -22.10
C LEU A 154 -2.94 5.91 -21.83
N PHE A 155 -3.75 6.96 -21.87
CA PHE A 155 -5.21 6.90 -21.68
C PHE A 155 -6.08 6.59 -22.93
N PRO A 156 -5.63 6.77 -24.19
CA PRO A 156 -6.48 6.54 -25.36
C PRO A 156 -7.16 5.16 -25.42
N PRO A 157 -6.52 4.03 -25.02
CA PRO A 157 -7.21 2.73 -25.02
C PRO A 157 -8.47 2.73 -24.14
N THR A 158 -8.36 3.24 -22.91
CA THR A 158 -9.49 3.33 -21.98
C THR A 158 -10.52 4.36 -22.44
N LEU A 159 -10.08 5.55 -22.87
CA LEU A 159 -11.00 6.61 -23.32
C LEU A 159 -11.80 6.22 -24.57
N SER A 160 -11.17 5.52 -25.52
CA SER A 160 -11.84 5.01 -26.71
C SER A 160 -12.90 3.96 -26.36
N ALA A 161 -12.60 3.06 -25.42
CA ALA A 161 -13.57 2.06 -24.95
C ALA A 161 -14.78 2.72 -24.25
N LEU A 162 -14.52 3.69 -23.37
CA LEU A 162 -15.58 4.46 -22.70
C LEU A 162 -16.45 5.23 -23.70
N LYS A 163 -15.83 5.86 -24.70
CA LYS A 163 -16.53 6.60 -25.75
C LYS A 163 -17.39 5.68 -26.63
N GLN A 164 -16.87 4.52 -27.03
CA GLN A 164 -17.60 3.55 -27.84
C GLN A 164 -18.81 2.97 -27.09
N ALA A 165 -18.67 2.80 -25.78
CA ALA A 165 -19.72 2.33 -24.90
C ALA A 165 -20.69 3.42 -24.43
N GLU A 166 -20.51 4.67 -24.89
CA GLU A 166 -21.29 5.83 -24.46
C GLU A 166 -21.31 6.06 -22.93
N ILE A 167 -20.25 5.61 -22.24
CA ILE A 167 -20.13 5.78 -20.78
C ILE A 167 -19.69 7.21 -20.47
N PRO A 168 -20.45 7.97 -19.66
CA PRO A 168 -20.06 9.31 -19.24
C PRO A 168 -18.72 9.29 -18.51
N HIS A 169 -17.77 10.10 -18.99
CA HIS A 169 -16.43 10.17 -18.43
C HIS A 169 -15.85 11.58 -18.52
N VAL A 170 -14.93 11.89 -17.60
CA VAL A 170 -14.18 13.13 -17.57
C VAL A 170 -12.70 12.81 -17.42
N TYR A 171 -11.91 13.23 -18.40
CA TYR A 171 -10.46 13.17 -18.36
C TYR A 171 -9.90 14.59 -18.26
N ALA A 172 -8.93 14.78 -17.37
CA ALA A 172 -8.19 16.03 -17.26
C ALA A 172 -6.74 15.73 -16.96
N SER A 173 -5.83 16.55 -17.48
CA SER A 173 -4.40 16.42 -17.25
C SER A 173 -3.75 17.79 -17.07
N ALA A 174 -2.68 17.85 -16.29
CA ALA A 174 -2.07 19.12 -15.89
C ALA A 174 -0.61 18.97 -15.47
N VAL A 175 0.20 20.00 -15.77
CA VAL A 175 1.60 20.10 -15.33
C VAL A 175 1.77 21.21 -14.31
N SER A 176 2.53 20.93 -13.26
CA SER A 176 2.98 21.93 -12.30
C SER A 176 4.51 21.96 -12.18
N THR A 177 5.09 23.15 -12.12
CA THR A 177 6.52 23.38 -11.80
C THR A 177 6.75 23.69 -10.31
N SER A 178 5.68 23.68 -9.52
CA SER A 178 5.69 23.86 -8.07
C SER A 178 5.07 22.65 -7.38
N PHE A 179 5.84 22.04 -6.47
CA PHE A 179 5.34 20.94 -5.64
C PHE A 179 4.11 21.36 -4.85
N LEU A 180 4.12 22.53 -4.21
CA LEU A 180 3.01 23.00 -3.39
C LEU A 180 1.73 23.19 -4.22
N LYS A 181 1.85 23.73 -5.44
CA LYS A 181 0.68 23.87 -6.34
C LYS A 181 0.10 22.51 -6.71
N TYR A 182 0.96 21.55 -7.08
CA TYR A 182 0.54 20.18 -7.38
C TYR A 182 -0.10 19.51 -6.15
N TYR A 183 0.53 19.64 -4.97
CA TYR A 183 0.04 19.05 -3.73
C TYR A 183 -1.37 19.54 -3.38
N ASN A 184 -1.61 20.84 -3.52
CA ASN A 184 -2.93 21.44 -3.28
C ASN A 184 -3.96 21.05 -4.33
N SER A 185 -3.55 20.79 -5.58
CA SER A 185 -4.48 20.38 -6.66
C SER A 185 -4.77 18.88 -6.67
N ALA A 186 -3.87 18.04 -6.13
CA ALA A 186 -3.99 16.59 -6.16
C ALA A 186 -5.09 16.03 -5.22
N GLY A 187 -5.69 16.87 -4.36
CA GLY A 187 -6.79 16.47 -3.50
C GLY A 187 -6.40 15.48 -2.40
N PHE A 188 -5.15 15.55 -1.91
CA PHE A 188 -4.69 14.75 -0.78
C PHE A 188 -5.51 15.04 0.50
N GLY A 189 -5.76 14.01 1.32
CA GLY A 189 -6.50 14.17 2.59
C GLY A 189 -7.70 13.25 2.80
N ALA A 190 -7.70 12.04 2.24
CA ALA A 190 -8.74 11.06 2.56
C ALA A 190 -8.74 10.74 4.07
N ASN A 191 -9.93 10.66 4.67
CA ASN A 191 -10.07 10.12 6.02
C ASN A 191 -9.86 8.60 5.94
N VAL A 192 -8.86 8.10 6.67
CA VAL A 192 -8.51 6.67 6.72
C VAL A 192 -8.95 6.00 8.03
N SER A 193 -9.58 6.75 8.94
CA SER A 193 -10.02 6.22 10.25
C SER A 193 -11.50 5.84 10.31
N ASN A 194 -12.22 5.92 9.19
CA ASN A 194 -13.66 5.72 9.12
C ASN A 194 -14.06 4.49 8.28
N ALA A 195 -13.16 3.53 8.10
CA ALA A 195 -13.41 2.32 7.33
C ALA A 195 -12.77 1.10 8.00
N ASN A 196 -13.41 -0.05 7.81
CA ASN A 196 -12.72 -1.32 7.91
C ASN A 196 -11.91 -1.50 6.62
N THR A 197 -10.65 -1.93 6.76
CA THR A 197 -9.74 -2.11 5.63
C THR A 197 -9.02 -3.44 5.72
N ALA A 198 -8.73 -3.98 4.56
CA ALA A 198 -7.84 -5.11 4.34
C ALA A 198 -7.04 -4.85 3.05
N GLY A 199 -5.98 -5.61 2.84
CA GLY A 199 -5.08 -5.33 1.71
C GLY A 199 -4.37 -6.53 1.16
N ARG A 200 -3.89 -6.39 -0.08
CA ARG A 200 -3.09 -7.38 -0.79
C ARG A 200 -2.13 -6.71 -1.76
N LEU A 201 -0.90 -7.21 -1.83
CA LEU A 201 0.04 -6.81 -2.87
C LEU A 201 -0.18 -7.67 -4.11
N LEU A 202 -0.40 -7.04 -5.28
CA LEU A 202 -0.60 -7.70 -6.56
C LEU A 202 0.57 -7.39 -7.51
N SER A 203 1.10 -8.44 -8.12
CA SER A 203 2.21 -8.36 -9.08
C SER A 203 1.73 -8.01 -10.49
N CYS A 204 2.68 -7.69 -11.36
CA CYS A 204 2.40 -7.40 -12.77
C CYS A 204 1.68 -8.55 -13.48
N SER A 205 1.99 -9.80 -13.13
CA SER A 205 1.36 -10.96 -13.74
C SER A 205 -0.15 -11.04 -13.47
N VAL A 206 -0.65 -10.46 -12.37
CA VAL A 206 -2.10 -10.47 -12.08
C VAL A 206 -2.87 -9.71 -13.16
N VAL A 207 -2.41 -8.52 -13.54
CA VAL A 207 -3.10 -7.69 -14.55
C VAL A 207 -2.74 -8.04 -16.00
N GLN A 208 -1.74 -8.90 -16.21
CA GLN A 208 -1.36 -9.40 -17.54
C GLN A 208 -1.98 -10.78 -17.84
N ASN A 209 -1.95 -11.69 -16.88
CA ASN A 209 -2.26 -13.11 -17.09
C ASN A 209 -3.55 -13.55 -16.38
N SER A 210 -4.01 -12.81 -15.38
CA SER A 210 -5.17 -13.15 -14.56
C SER A 210 -6.19 -12.01 -14.47
N THR A 211 -6.18 -11.11 -15.45
CA THR A 211 -6.99 -9.88 -15.42
C THR A 211 -8.47 -10.18 -15.32
N ASP A 212 -8.97 -11.21 -16.01
CA ASP A 212 -10.39 -11.60 -15.95
C ASP A 212 -10.78 -12.05 -14.55
N SER A 213 -9.95 -12.90 -13.93
CA SER A 213 -10.15 -13.30 -12.54
C SER A 213 -10.08 -12.11 -11.57
N PHE A 214 -9.17 -11.16 -11.81
CA PHE A 214 -9.09 -9.94 -11.01
C PHE A 214 -10.34 -9.06 -11.18
N VAL A 215 -10.85 -8.90 -12.39
CA VAL A 215 -12.11 -8.20 -12.67
C VAL A 215 -13.29 -8.89 -11.97
N SER A 216 -13.34 -10.23 -11.93
CA SER A 216 -14.36 -10.97 -11.17
C SER A 216 -14.30 -10.70 -9.65
N VAL A 217 -13.10 -10.51 -9.11
CA VAL A 217 -12.93 -10.09 -7.71
C VAL A 217 -13.46 -8.67 -7.51
N LEU A 218 -13.12 -7.72 -8.39
CA LEU A 218 -13.66 -6.35 -8.33
C LEU A 218 -15.19 -6.33 -8.43
N GLN A 219 -15.77 -7.15 -9.31
CA GLN A 219 -17.22 -7.32 -9.42
C GLN A 219 -17.83 -7.80 -8.11
N THR A 220 -17.19 -8.76 -7.45
CA THR A 220 -17.65 -9.28 -6.14
C THR A 220 -17.61 -8.20 -5.07
N ILE A 221 -16.54 -7.42 -5.01
CA ILE A 221 -16.39 -6.29 -4.08
C ILE A 221 -17.51 -5.27 -4.30
N VAL A 222 -17.66 -4.78 -5.54
CA VAL A 222 -18.63 -3.74 -5.90
C VAL A 222 -20.07 -4.22 -5.69
N LYS A 223 -20.41 -5.45 -6.10
CA LYS A 223 -21.76 -6.02 -5.95
C LYS A 223 -22.19 -6.12 -4.49
N ASN A 224 -21.25 -6.30 -3.57
CA ASN A 224 -21.53 -6.41 -2.13
C ASN A 224 -21.41 -5.06 -1.40
N GLY A 225 -21.28 -3.94 -2.11
CA GLY A 225 -21.24 -2.61 -1.51
C GLY A 225 -19.88 -2.20 -0.93
N TYR A 226 -18.82 -2.96 -1.23
CA TYR A 226 -17.46 -2.64 -0.81
C TYR A 226 -16.74 -1.79 -1.85
N LEU A 227 -15.63 -1.19 -1.45
CA LEU A 227 -14.75 -0.42 -2.32
C LEU A 227 -13.37 -1.06 -2.40
N MET A 228 -12.65 -0.80 -3.48
CA MET A 228 -11.22 -1.06 -3.59
C MET A 228 -10.50 0.17 -4.10
N ALA A 229 -9.41 0.52 -3.43
CA ALA A 229 -8.37 1.38 -3.94
C ALA A 229 -7.20 0.53 -4.44
N GLY A 230 -6.63 0.90 -5.58
CA GLY A 230 -5.33 0.40 -6.02
C GLY A 230 -4.31 1.53 -6.04
N VAL A 231 -3.28 1.41 -5.24
CA VAL A 231 -2.08 2.25 -5.35
C VAL A 231 -1.12 1.53 -6.27
N THR A 232 -1.04 2.00 -7.51
CA THR A 232 -0.21 1.41 -8.55
C THR A 232 1.13 2.13 -8.62
N LEU A 233 2.24 1.40 -8.42
CA LEU A 233 3.60 1.94 -8.38
C LEU A 233 4.64 0.86 -8.74
N ASP A 234 5.79 1.26 -9.30
CA ASP A 234 6.97 0.39 -9.46
C ASP A 234 8.12 0.90 -8.60
N VAL A 235 8.50 0.17 -7.56
CA VAL A 235 9.65 0.48 -6.69
C VAL A 235 10.82 -0.49 -6.88
N ASN A 236 10.83 -1.27 -7.97
CA ASN A 236 11.91 -2.20 -8.27
C ASN A 236 13.21 -1.46 -8.60
N LYS A 237 13.09 -0.43 -9.43
CA LYS A 237 14.22 0.33 -9.98
C LYS A 237 14.87 1.30 -8.99
N THR A 238 14.31 1.43 -7.78
CA THR A 238 14.75 2.40 -6.78
C THR A 238 15.73 1.81 -5.76
N VAL A 239 15.91 0.47 -5.78
CA VAL A 239 16.98 -0.19 -5.02
C VAL A 239 18.29 0.01 -5.75
N VAL A 240 19.21 0.72 -5.12
CA VAL A 240 20.58 0.91 -5.62
C VAL A 240 21.52 -0.07 -4.94
N LEU A 241 22.51 -0.56 -5.69
CA LEU A 241 23.55 -1.44 -5.14
C LEU A 241 24.24 -0.75 -3.96
N GLY A 242 24.34 -1.45 -2.83
CA GLY A 242 24.93 -0.93 -1.59
C GLY A 242 24.00 -0.07 -0.73
N ALA A 243 22.73 0.10 -1.10
CA ALA A 243 21.73 0.63 -0.18
C ALA A 243 21.58 -0.31 1.04
N PRO A 244 21.31 0.24 2.24
CA PRO A 244 21.00 -0.58 3.41
C PRO A 244 19.83 -1.52 3.13
N GLU A 245 19.93 -2.76 3.61
CA GLU A 245 18.81 -3.68 3.54
C GLU A 245 17.66 -3.22 4.45
N THR A 246 16.44 -3.43 3.98
CA THR A 246 15.19 -3.19 4.71
C THR A 246 14.52 -4.51 5.02
N SER A 247 13.73 -4.58 6.09
CA SER A 247 13.01 -5.79 6.49
C SER A 247 11.59 -5.90 5.92
N VAL A 248 11.19 -5.00 5.00
CA VAL A 248 9.89 -5.11 4.30
C VAL A 248 9.74 -6.49 3.68
N ASN A 249 8.51 -7.01 3.66
CA ASN A 249 8.25 -8.40 3.28
C ASN A 249 8.98 -8.79 1.98
N PRO A 250 9.92 -9.76 2.04
CA PRO A 250 10.75 -10.14 0.91
C PRO A 250 10.03 -11.06 -0.08
N TYR A 251 8.95 -11.73 0.31
CA TYR A 251 8.42 -12.92 -0.37
C TYR A 251 9.40 -14.09 -0.49
N ALA A 252 8.84 -15.29 -0.37
CA ALA A 252 9.49 -16.52 -0.79
C ALA A 252 9.43 -16.62 -2.32
N ALA A 253 10.31 -15.90 -3.03
CA ALA A 253 10.76 -16.44 -4.28
C ALA A 253 11.66 -17.64 -3.95
N ILE A 254 11.53 -18.71 -4.73
CA ILE A 254 12.48 -19.85 -4.77
C ILE A 254 13.94 -19.39 -4.93
N ASP A 255 14.11 -18.12 -5.29
CA ASP A 255 15.35 -17.35 -5.30
C ASP A 255 15.29 -16.25 -4.22
N LEU A 256 16.11 -16.40 -3.16
CA LEU A 256 16.23 -15.46 -2.04
C LEU A 256 16.75 -14.06 -2.43
N SER A 257 16.99 -13.79 -3.71
CA SER A 257 17.60 -12.55 -4.18
C SER A 257 16.63 -11.38 -4.48
N ILE A 258 15.30 -11.54 -4.37
CA ILE A 258 14.37 -10.45 -4.76
C ILE A 258 13.16 -10.28 -3.82
N LEU A 259 13.06 -9.08 -3.21
CA LEU A 259 11.96 -8.63 -2.35
C LEU A 259 10.64 -8.37 -3.13
N GLN A 260 9.47 -8.80 -2.65
CA GLN A 260 8.21 -8.65 -3.43
C GLN A 260 7.67 -7.25 -3.60
N TRP A 261 7.90 -6.31 -2.68
CA TRP A 261 7.62 -4.89 -2.95
C TRP A 261 8.23 -4.44 -4.29
N ARG A 262 9.34 -5.07 -4.69
CA ARG A 262 10.05 -4.82 -5.95
C ARG A 262 9.45 -5.55 -7.16
N LYS A 263 8.42 -6.39 -6.99
CA LYS A 263 7.66 -7.05 -8.07
C LYS A 263 6.15 -6.74 -8.01
N THR A 264 5.67 -6.16 -6.92
CA THR A 264 4.34 -5.59 -6.77
C THR A 264 4.22 -4.40 -7.71
N ILE A 265 3.08 -4.32 -8.40
CA ILE A 265 2.70 -3.11 -9.11
C ILE A 265 1.43 -2.47 -8.55
N ILE A 266 0.62 -3.20 -7.78
CA ILE A 266 -0.59 -2.67 -7.13
C ILE A 266 -0.56 -3.07 -5.66
N ASN A 267 -0.58 -2.08 -4.77
CA ASN A 267 -1.03 -2.27 -3.40
C ASN A 267 -2.56 -2.07 -3.39
N ALA A 268 -3.29 -3.18 -3.31
CA ALA A 268 -4.75 -3.18 -3.31
C ALA A 268 -5.24 -3.05 -1.86
N VAL A 269 -6.06 -2.04 -1.59
CA VAL A 269 -6.70 -1.82 -0.29
C VAL A 269 -8.20 -1.89 -0.53
N TYR A 270 -8.88 -2.81 0.15
CA TYR A 270 -10.32 -3.01 0.01
C TYR A 270 -11.00 -2.89 1.36
N GLY A 271 -12.24 -2.40 1.34
CA GLY A 271 -12.86 -1.92 2.56
C GLY A 271 -14.32 -1.56 2.42
N THR A 272 -14.90 -1.20 3.56
CA THR A 272 -16.19 -0.54 3.64
C THR A 272 -16.17 0.48 4.76
N TYR A 273 -16.97 1.53 4.64
CA TYR A 273 -17.07 2.55 5.67
C TYR A 273 -17.70 2.00 6.94
N LEU A 274 -17.26 2.51 8.09
CA LEU A 274 -17.83 2.17 9.38
C LEU A 274 -19.31 2.60 9.43
N ASN A 275 -20.16 1.66 9.82
CA ASN A 275 -21.53 1.93 10.17
C ASN A 275 -21.60 2.33 11.64
N TYR A 276 -21.71 3.63 11.91
CA TYR A 276 -21.83 4.18 13.27
C TYR A 276 -23.22 3.96 13.89
N MET A 277 -24.21 3.53 13.10
CA MET A 277 -25.58 3.24 13.55
C MET A 277 -25.79 1.76 13.87
N ASP A 278 -24.99 0.87 13.25
CA ASP A 278 -24.98 -0.57 13.51
C ASP A 278 -23.52 -1.06 13.61
N PHE A 279 -22.98 -1.05 14.82
CA PHE A 279 -21.63 -1.56 15.08
C PHE A 279 -21.49 -3.05 14.77
N SER A 280 -22.57 -3.83 14.89
CA SER A 280 -22.53 -5.27 14.57
C SER A 280 -22.29 -5.51 13.08
N ALA A 281 -22.71 -4.57 12.21
CA ALA A 281 -22.41 -4.61 10.79
C ALA A 281 -20.91 -4.52 10.51
N ASN A 282 -20.16 -3.73 11.31
CA ASN A 282 -18.71 -3.59 11.11
C ASN A 282 -17.99 -4.92 11.31
N PHE A 283 -18.39 -5.72 12.32
CA PHE A 283 -17.82 -7.07 12.51
C PHE A 283 -18.18 -8.01 11.36
N ARG A 284 -19.45 -8.02 10.92
CA ARG A 284 -19.87 -8.82 9.75
C ARG A 284 -19.08 -8.43 8.49
N SER A 285 -18.84 -7.13 8.32
CA SER A 285 -18.08 -6.62 7.19
C SER A 285 -16.60 -6.98 7.26
N GLN A 286 -15.99 -6.93 8.45
CA GLN A 286 -14.62 -7.42 8.63
C GLN A 286 -14.54 -8.90 8.27
N ASN A 287 -15.43 -9.73 8.82
CA ASN A 287 -15.44 -11.17 8.54
C ASN A 287 -15.64 -11.46 7.04
N PHE A 288 -16.53 -10.72 6.35
CA PHE A 288 -16.70 -10.87 4.91
C PHE A 288 -15.41 -10.54 4.13
N MET A 289 -14.68 -9.51 4.53
CA MET A 289 -13.38 -9.19 3.94
C MET A 289 -12.35 -10.29 4.19
N THR A 290 -12.26 -10.80 5.43
CA THR A 290 -11.32 -11.84 5.86
C THR A 290 -11.61 -13.19 5.19
N GLU A 291 -12.88 -13.60 5.16
CA GLU A 291 -13.30 -14.96 4.81
C GLU A 291 -13.73 -15.11 3.36
N THR A 292 -14.09 -14.00 2.68
CA THR A 292 -14.58 -14.03 1.28
C THR A 292 -13.65 -13.28 0.33
N ILE A 293 -13.41 -11.98 0.55
CA ILE A 293 -12.64 -11.18 -0.40
C ILE A 293 -11.15 -11.56 -0.36
N GLY A 294 -10.55 -11.63 0.84
CA GLY A 294 -9.14 -11.93 1.05
C GLY A 294 -8.67 -13.21 0.34
N PRO A 295 -9.34 -14.36 0.52
CA PRO A 295 -8.98 -15.61 -0.15
C PRO A 295 -9.02 -15.52 -1.68
N THR A 296 -9.99 -14.79 -2.25
CA THR A 296 -10.05 -14.61 -3.72
C THR A 296 -8.89 -13.79 -4.27
N LEU A 297 -8.43 -12.76 -3.55
CA LEU A 297 -7.22 -12.00 -3.90
C LEU A 297 -5.94 -12.82 -3.66
N ALA A 298 -5.90 -13.60 -2.59
CA ALA A 298 -4.78 -14.50 -2.30
C ALA A 298 -4.61 -15.58 -3.38
N ALA A 299 -5.71 -16.07 -3.95
CA ALA A 299 -5.66 -17.03 -5.06
C ALA A 299 -5.00 -16.46 -6.34
N LEU A 300 -5.08 -15.14 -6.57
CA LEU A 300 -4.39 -14.46 -7.68
C LEU A 300 -2.89 -14.30 -7.42
N THR A 301 -2.47 -14.41 -6.16
CA THR A 301 -1.09 -14.21 -5.71
C THR A 301 -0.71 -15.32 -4.73
N PRO A 302 -0.51 -16.57 -5.19
CA PRO A 302 -0.06 -17.66 -4.33
C PRO A 302 1.23 -17.25 -3.58
N ASN A 303 1.28 -17.53 -2.28
CA ASN A 303 2.34 -17.09 -1.36
C ASN A 303 2.49 -15.55 -1.24
N GLY A 304 1.54 -14.79 -1.79
CA GLY A 304 1.58 -13.33 -1.86
C GLY A 304 1.56 -12.65 -0.49
N ALA A 305 1.93 -11.37 -0.48
CA ALA A 305 2.03 -10.57 0.72
C ALA A 305 0.88 -9.54 0.82
N ALA A 306 0.75 -8.93 1.98
CA ALA A 306 -0.02 -7.71 2.16
C ALA A 306 0.83 -6.65 2.85
N TYR A 307 0.55 -5.38 2.58
CA TYR A 307 1.19 -4.28 3.28
C TYR A 307 0.61 -4.17 4.68
N LEU A 308 1.41 -4.42 5.71
CA LEU A 308 0.95 -4.52 7.10
C LEU A 308 0.18 -3.28 7.60
N ASN A 309 0.51 -2.07 7.14
CA ASN A 309 -0.17 -0.84 7.57
C ASN A 309 -1.57 -0.67 6.95
N GLU A 310 -1.88 -1.41 5.89
CA GLU A 310 -3.17 -1.42 5.20
C GLU A 310 -3.68 -2.87 5.09
N GLY A 311 -3.26 -3.72 6.02
CA GLY A 311 -3.58 -5.15 6.07
C GLY A 311 -4.88 -5.44 6.83
N ASP A 312 -5.34 -6.67 6.70
CA ASP A 312 -6.50 -7.18 7.44
C ASP A 312 -6.13 -7.40 8.92
N CYS A 313 -6.87 -6.80 9.85
CA CYS A 313 -6.64 -7.00 11.29
C CYS A 313 -6.93 -8.43 11.76
N GLN A 314 -7.71 -9.19 10.99
CA GLN A 314 -8.01 -10.60 11.21
C GLN A 314 -7.22 -11.52 10.27
N GLN A 315 -6.17 -11.01 9.60
CA GLN A 315 -5.41 -11.75 8.59
C GLN A 315 -5.00 -13.14 9.11
N PRO A 316 -5.50 -14.25 8.54
CA PRO A 316 -4.98 -15.57 8.86
C PRO A 316 -3.54 -15.68 8.37
N ASN A 317 -2.70 -16.38 9.13
CA ASN A 317 -1.27 -16.56 8.83
C ASN A 317 -0.54 -15.21 8.63
N TRP A 318 -0.90 -14.19 9.41
CA TRP A 318 -0.35 -12.84 9.31
C TRP A 318 1.19 -12.81 9.36
N GLN A 319 1.84 -13.74 10.09
CA GLN A 319 3.29 -13.85 10.12
C GLN A 319 3.89 -13.99 8.70
N GLU A 320 3.30 -14.87 7.90
CA GLU A 320 3.72 -15.10 6.52
C GLU A 320 3.29 -13.96 5.60
N VAL A 321 2.04 -13.51 5.73
CA VAL A 321 1.47 -12.51 4.83
C VAL A 321 2.10 -11.12 5.00
N PHE A 322 2.41 -10.72 6.23
CA PHE A 322 2.98 -9.39 6.54
C PHE A 322 4.51 -9.38 6.56
N TYR A 323 5.16 -10.48 6.96
CA TYR A 323 6.61 -10.50 7.16
C TYR A 323 7.34 -11.56 6.33
N GLY A 324 6.64 -12.60 5.87
CA GLY A 324 7.20 -13.65 5.03
C GLY A 324 8.43 -14.32 5.66
N ALA A 325 9.46 -14.55 4.85
CA ALA A 325 10.69 -15.21 5.29
C ALA A 325 11.43 -14.43 6.41
N ASN A 326 11.20 -13.12 6.53
CA ASN A 326 11.85 -12.29 7.56
C ASN A 326 11.30 -12.55 8.98
N TYR A 327 10.11 -13.15 9.13
CA TYR A 327 9.44 -13.24 10.43
C TYR A 327 10.31 -13.86 11.52
N LYS A 328 11.02 -14.96 11.22
CA LYS A 328 11.85 -15.66 12.21
C LYS A 328 12.99 -14.79 12.73
N LEU A 329 13.66 -14.05 11.83
CA LEU A 329 14.75 -13.15 12.19
C LEU A 329 14.24 -11.90 12.91
N LEU A 330 13.14 -11.31 12.44
CA LEU A 330 12.46 -10.22 13.11
C LEU A 330 12.10 -10.59 14.56
N ASN A 331 11.51 -11.77 14.77
CA ASN A 331 11.12 -12.25 16.09
C ASN A 331 12.31 -12.55 17.02
N SER A 332 13.44 -13.04 16.48
CA SER A 332 14.64 -13.25 17.29
C SER A 332 15.27 -11.92 17.73
N ILE A 333 15.29 -10.91 16.86
CA ILE A 333 15.81 -9.57 17.19
C ILE A 333 14.89 -8.85 18.18
N LYS A 334 13.56 -9.02 18.07
CA LYS A 334 12.60 -8.51 19.07
C LYS A 334 12.98 -8.93 20.49
N ALA A 335 13.38 -10.19 20.69
CA ALA A 335 13.80 -10.68 22.02
C ALA A 335 15.06 -9.98 22.57
N LYS A 336 15.91 -9.40 21.73
CA LYS A 336 17.09 -8.62 22.15
C LYS A 336 16.70 -7.23 22.67
N TYR A 337 15.77 -6.56 21.99
CA TYR A 337 15.44 -5.15 22.25
C TYR A 337 14.21 -4.95 23.15
N ASP A 338 13.33 -5.96 23.21
CA ASP A 338 12.19 -5.99 24.13
C ASP A 338 11.96 -7.43 24.66
N PRO A 339 12.84 -7.93 25.53
CA PRO A 339 12.79 -9.31 26.06
C PRO A 339 11.57 -9.60 26.94
N LEU A 340 10.87 -8.56 27.39
CA LEU A 340 9.72 -8.68 28.29
C LEU A 340 8.38 -8.44 27.57
N ASP A 341 8.42 -8.26 26.25
CA ASP A 341 7.26 -7.93 25.41
C ASP A 341 6.45 -6.74 25.96
N ARG A 342 7.15 -5.65 26.32
CA ARG A 342 6.51 -4.40 26.78
C ARG A 342 5.73 -3.71 25.67
N PHE A 343 6.14 -3.92 24.43
CA PHE A 343 5.47 -3.37 23.26
C PHE A 343 4.66 -4.46 22.57
N TYR A 344 3.35 -4.23 22.48
CA TYR A 344 2.38 -5.10 21.84
C TYR A 344 1.54 -4.29 20.85
N ALA A 345 1.27 -4.89 19.69
CA ALA A 345 0.25 -4.47 18.75
C ALA A 345 -0.26 -5.70 18.00
N LEU A 346 -1.55 -5.73 17.66
CA LEU A 346 -2.16 -6.84 16.94
C LEU A 346 -1.47 -7.04 15.57
N GLY A 347 -1.05 -8.27 15.29
CA GLY A 347 -0.33 -8.62 14.04
C GLY A 347 1.09 -8.07 13.95
N ALA A 348 1.64 -7.48 15.02
CA ALA A 348 3.03 -7.09 15.11
C ALA A 348 3.93 -8.28 15.48
N VAL A 349 5.20 -8.23 15.10
CA VAL A 349 6.15 -9.30 15.44
C VAL A 349 6.16 -9.59 16.94
N GLY A 350 5.97 -10.85 17.31
CA GLY A 350 5.90 -11.32 18.70
C GLY A 350 4.52 -11.16 19.36
N SER A 351 3.51 -10.63 18.66
CA SER A 351 2.16 -10.47 19.22
C SER A 351 1.47 -11.80 19.50
N ASP A 352 1.89 -12.89 18.84
CA ASP A 352 1.43 -14.27 19.04
C ASP A 352 1.83 -14.89 20.39
N ARG A 353 2.67 -14.20 21.17
CA ARG A 353 2.95 -14.55 22.57
C ARG A 353 1.86 -14.11 23.53
N TRP A 354 0.88 -13.36 23.04
CA TRP A 354 -0.21 -12.79 23.81
C TRP A 354 -1.55 -13.02 23.11
N THR A 355 -2.61 -13.09 23.91
CA THR A 355 -4.00 -13.11 23.45
C THR A 355 -4.77 -12.03 24.17
N GLU A 356 -5.64 -11.34 23.44
CA GLU A 356 -6.60 -10.40 24.01
C GLU A 356 -7.88 -11.17 24.35
N ASN A 357 -8.28 -11.10 25.61
CA ASN A 357 -9.53 -11.68 26.08
C ASN A 357 -10.73 -10.82 25.66
N ILE A 358 -11.92 -11.40 25.69
CA ILE A 358 -13.17 -10.69 25.35
C ILE A 358 -13.45 -9.47 26.23
N ASP A 359 -12.86 -9.42 27.43
CA ASP A 359 -12.95 -8.30 28.37
C ASP A 359 -11.84 -7.24 28.17
N GLY A 360 -11.00 -7.40 27.14
CA GLY A 360 -9.91 -6.48 26.78
C GLY A 360 -8.60 -6.72 27.53
N HIS A 361 -8.51 -7.73 28.40
CA HIS A 361 -7.24 -8.05 29.06
C HIS A 361 -6.26 -8.73 28.10
N LEU A 362 -5.00 -8.31 28.12
CA LEU A 362 -3.92 -8.97 27.40
C LEU A 362 -3.23 -10.01 28.29
N CYS A 363 -3.28 -11.28 27.90
CA CYS A 363 -2.70 -12.41 28.63
C CYS A 363 -1.63 -13.11 27.82
N LYS A 364 -0.58 -13.62 28.47
CA LYS A 364 0.41 -14.49 27.80
C LYS A 364 -0.25 -15.82 27.42
N VAL A 365 0.07 -16.31 26.23
CA VAL A 365 -0.38 -17.62 25.71
C VAL A 365 0.42 -18.76 26.34
#